data_AF-X1PQ87-F1
#
_entry.id   AF-X1PQ87-F1
#
_cell.length_a   1.000
_cell.length_b   1.000
_cell.length_c   1.000
_cell.angle_alpha   90.00
_cell.angle_beta   90.00
_cell.angle_gamma   90.00
#
_symmetry.space_group_name_H-M   'P 1'
#
loop_
_entity.id
_entity.type
_entity.pdbx_description
1 polymer ?
#
loop_
_entity_poly.entity_id
_entity_poly.type
_entity_poly.pdbx_seq_one_letter_code
_entity_poly.pdbx_strand_id
1 'polypeptide(L)'
;LSHIEKVIKEQESRLNSLRQEKESLENKKLQLTQLEEHIRDTERDLERWGDQVKQHRSHLKEYEELIAQRAAIEEGYAQFIEAKKLSNELDQKFRLVTTLNEGKHRLEMTIAQARQELLKDHALVQRGIEELEASSQKLPRLKNEQQQFQVQLRHLAEVEEILRKKREGSQELRTQVSHLESNKTQLEQEIKEIEEKLDLLLTQSGTKCPLCETDVGIDGLKLIEAKYTADRHSKSDSLRSSQTELAHKKTELE
;
A
#
# COMPACT_ATOMS: atom_id res chain seq x y z
N LEU A 1 -2.29 -116.30 -126.57
CA LEU A 1 -2.74 -114.89 -126.46
C LEU A 1 -3.85 -114.73 -125.43
N SER A 2 -4.98 -115.45 -125.53
CA SER A 2 -6.10 -115.38 -124.55
C SER A 2 -5.73 -115.66 -123.08
N HIS A 3 -4.80 -116.59 -122.79
CA HIS A 3 -4.39 -116.89 -121.40
C HIS A 3 -3.59 -115.74 -120.76
N ILE A 4 -2.76 -115.04 -121.55
CA ILE A 4 -1.92 -113.92 -121.07
C ILE A 4 -2.78 -112.69 -120.77
N GLU A 5 -3.76 -112.37 -121.62
CA GLU A 5 -4.71 -111.28 -121.36
C GLU A 5 -5.57 -111.51 -120.12
N LYS A 6 -5.95 -112.75 -119.85
CA LYS A 6 -6.71 -113.11 -118.65
C LYS A 6 -5.87 -112.89 -117.38
N VAL A 7 -4.61 -113.32 -117.41
CA VAL A 7 -3.65 -113.09 -116.31
C VAL A 7 -3.36 -111.60 -116.12
N ILE A 8 -3.22 -110.82 -117.21
CA ILE A 8 -3.01 -109.36 -117.12
C ILE A 8 -4.20 -108.67 -116.49
N LYS A 9 -5.45 -108.98 -116.90
CA LYS A 9 -6.66 -108.39 -116.29
C LYS A 9 -6.80 -108.75 -114.81
N GLU A 10 -6.46 -109.98 -114.44
CA GLU A 10 -6.49 -110.43 -113.05
C GLU A 10 -5.46 -109.66 -112.21
N GLN A 11 -4.24 -109.49 -112.72
CA GLN A 11 -3.18 -108.71 -112.09
C GLN A 11 -3.50 -107.21 -112.03
N GLU A 12 -4.13 -106.63 -113.06
CA GLU A 12 -4.61 -105.24 -113.06
C GLU A 12 -5.73 -105.01 -112.05
N SER A 13 -6.69 -105.95 -111.94
CA SER A 13 -7.75 -105.88 -110.94
C SER A 13 -7.18 -105.94 -109.52
N ARG A 14 -6.17 -106.79 -109.30
CA ARG A 14 -5.44 -106.91 -108.03
C ARG A 14 -4.60 -105.66 -107.74
N LEU A 15 -3.99 -105.05 -108.76
CA LEU A 15 -3.25 -103.80 -108.60
C LEU A 15 -4.18 -102.65 -108.26
N ASN A 16 -5.36 -102.58 -108.87
CA ASN A 16 -6.37 -101.56 -108.58
C ASN A 16 -6.98 -101.74 -107.19
N SER A 17 -7.25 -102.96 -106.74
CA SER A 17 -7.70 -103.20 -105.36
C SER A 17 -6.62 -102.79 -104.35
N LEU A 18 -5.36 -103.14 -104.60
CA LEU A 18 -4.23 -102.72 -103.76
C LEU A 18 -4.04 -101.19 -103.73
N ARG A 19 -4.30 -100.49 -104.85
CA ARG A 19 -4.27 -99.02 -104.90
C ARG A 19 -5.40 -98.39 -104.08
N GLN A 20 -6.62 -98.90 -104.20
CA GLN A 20 -7.75 -98.45 -103.39
C GLN A 20 -7.54 -98.72 -101.90
N GLU A 21 -6.98 -99.89 -101.55
CA GLU A 21 -6.60 -100.21 -100.17
C GLU A 21 -5.53 -99.24 -99.66
N LYS A 22 -4.49 -98.96 -100.45
CA LYS A 22 -3.45 -97.98 -100.10
C LYS A 22 -4.01 -96.58 -99.88
N GLU A 23 -4.86 -96.09 -100.77
CA GLU A 23 -5.51 -94.77 -100.65
C GLU A 23 -6.41 -94.73 -99.40
N SER A 24 -7.16 -95.80 -99.13
CA SER A 24 -7.97 -95.91 -97.91
C SER A 24 -7.10 -95.91 -96.65
N LEU A 25 -5.92 -96.51 -96.70
CA LEU A 25 -4.96 -96.55 -95.59
C LEU A 25 -4.32 -95.17 -95.39
N GLU A 26 -3.96 -94.46 -96.46
CA GLU A 26 -3.42 -93.10 -96.40
C GLU A 26 -4.46 -92.13 -95.83
N ASN A 27 -5.72 -92.23 -96.23
CA ASN A 27 -6.81 -91.44 -95.65
C ASN A 27 -7.03 -91.76 -94.16
N LYS A 28 -6.99 -93.04 -93.77
CA LYS A 28 -7.07 -93.45 -92.36
C LYS A 28 -5.88 -92.95 -91.55
N LYS A 29 -4.67 -92.92 -92.13
CA LYS A 29 -3.48 -92.34 -91.47
C LYS A 29 -3.66 -90.85 -91.23
N LEU A 30 -4.15 -90.10 -92.21
CA LEU A 30 -4.41 -88.66 -92.04
C LEU A 30 -5.47 -88.41 -90.95
N GLN A 31 -6.56 -89.18 -90.96
CA GLN A 31 -7.59 -89.12 -89.92
C GLN A 31 -7.03 -89.44 -88.54
N LEU A 32 -6.13 -90.43 -88.44
CA LEU A 32 -5.49 -90.79 -87.18
C LEU A 32 -4.60 -89.66 -86.67
N THR A 33 -3.80 -89.01 -87.53
CA THR A 33 -2.99 -87.85 -87.13
C THR A 33 -3.85 -86.67 -86.67
N GLN A 34 -4.96 -86.39 -87.35
CA GLN A 34 -5.90 -85.33 -86.94
C GLN A 34 -6.54 -85.65 -85.58
N LEU A 35 -6.92 -86.91 -85.35
CA LEU A 35 -7.46 -87.35 -84.06
C LEU A 35 -6.41 -87.26 -82.95
N GLU A 36 -5.15 -87.63 -83.22
CA GLU A 36 -4.04 -87.49 -82.27
C GLU A 36 -3.74 -86.03 -81.92
N GLU A 37 -3.80 -85.11 -82.89
CA GLU A 37 -3.71 -83.67 -82.65
C GLU A 37 -4.86 -83.17 -81.79
N HIS A 38 -6.10 -83.52 -82.14
CA HIS A 38 -7.27 -83.16 -81.34
C HIS A 38 -7.21 -83.72 -79.92
N ILE A 39 -6.76 -84.97 -79.74
CA ILE A 39 -6.59 -85.57 -78.41
C ILE A 39 -5.58 -84.75 -77.60
N ARG A 40 -4.39 -84.45 -78.16
CA ARG A 40 -3.38 -83.64 -77.46
C ARG A 40 -3.88 -82.24 -77.10
N ASP A 41 -4.65 -81.60 -77.98
CA ASP A 41 -5.22 -80.29 -77.70
C ASP A 41 -6.25 -80.36 -76.57
N THR A 42 -7.15 -81.35 -76.60
CA THR A 42 -8.12 -81.56 -75.52
C THR A 42 -7.47 -81.93 -74.19
N GLU A 43 -6.36 -82.67 -74.20
CA GLU A 43 -5.59 -82.99 -72.99
C GLU A 43 -4.96 -81.73 -72.37
N ARG A 44 -4.38 -80.85 -73.19
CA ARG A 44 -3.84 -79.55 -72.72
C ARG A 44 -4.92 -78.64 -72.16
N ASP A 45 -6.08 -78.60 -72.81
CA ASP A 45 -7.21 -77.84 -72.31
C ASP A 45 -7.72 -78.42 -70.98
N LEU A 46 -7.84 -79.74 -70.85
CA LEU A 46 -8.21 -80.41 -69.61
C LEU A 46 -7.25 -80.09 -68.46
N GLU A 47 -5.94 -80.06 -68.71
CA GLU A 47 -4.94 -79.68 -67.70
C GLU A 47 -5.12 -78.23 -67.26
N ARG A 48 -5.27 -77.30 -68.23
CA ARG A 48 -5.50 -75.88 -67.95
C ARG A 48 -6.77 -75.66 -67.12
N TRP A 49 -7.88 -76.31 -67.48
CA TRP A 49 -9.12 -76.23 -66.72
C TRP A 49 -8.96 -76.85 -65.32
N GLY A 50 -8.20 -77.95 -65.20
CA GLY A 50 -7.87 -78.57 -63.92
C GLY A 50 -7.16 -77.61 -62.98
N ASP A 51 -6.18 -76.85 -63.48
CA ASP A 51 -5.45 -75.87 -62.67
C ASP A 51 -6.31 -74.66 -62.28
N GLN A 52 -7.17 -74.16 -63.18
CA GLN A 52 -8.13 -73.11 -62.84
C GLN A 52 -9.12 -73.56 -61.75
N VAL A 53 -9.59 -74.81 -61.81
CA VAL A 53 -10.46 -75.37 -60.78
C VAL A 53 -9.73 -75.45 -59.43
N LYS A 54 -8.44 -75.82 -59.40
CA LYS A 54 -7.66 -75.82 -58.16
C LYS A 54 -7.51 -74.41 -57.59
N GLN A 55 -7.21 -73.41 -58.41
CA GLN A 55 -7.09 -72.01 -57.98
C GLN A 55 -8.41 -71.49 -57.39
N HIS A 56 -9.52 -71.70 -58.10
CA HIS A 56 -10.84 -71.28 -57.62
C HIS A 56 -11.24 -71.99 -56.33
N ARG A 57 -10.91 -73.27 -56.17
CA ARG A 57 -11.14 -74.00 -54.91
C ARG A 57 -10.31 -73.41 -53.76
N SER A 58 -9.08 -72.99 -54.00
CA SER A 58 -8.25 -72.31 -52.98
C SER A 58 -8.89 -71.00 -52.54
N HIS A 59 -9.27 -70.14 -53.50
CA HIS A 59 -9.90 -68.86 -53.17
C HIS A 59 -11.25 -69.03 -52.47
N LEU A 60 -12.06 -70.03 -52.88
CA LEU A 60 -13.32 -70.33 -52.19
C LEU A 60 -13.08 -70.71 -50.74
N LYS A 61 -12.05 -71.53 -50.45
CA LYS A 61 -11.70 -71.90 -49.09
C LYS A 61 -11.30 -70.68 -48.24
N GLU A 62 -10.50 -69.77 -48.79
CA GLU A 62 -10.12 -68.53 -48.10
C GLU A 62 -11.35 -67.65 -47.78
N TYR A 63 -12.28 -67.52 -48.73
CA TYR A 63 -13.52 -66.78 -48.51
C TYR A 63 -14.43 -67.47 -47.49
N GLU A 64 -14.53 -68.80 -47.51
CA GLU A 64 -15.30 -69.57 -46.53
C GLU A 64 -14.72 -69.39 -45.12
N GLU A 65 -13.39 -69.40 -44.97
CA GLU A 65 -12.71 -69.13 -43.69
C GLU A 65 -12.97 -67.71 -43.19
N LEU A 66 -12.94 -66.70 -44.08
CA LEU A 66 -13.30 -65.32 -43.73
C LEU A 66 -14.77 -65.19 -43.31
N ILE A 67 -15.68 -65.83 -44.06
CA ILE A 67 -17.12 -65.82 -43.74
C ILE A 67 -17.38 -66.52 -42.42
N ALA A 68 -16.67 -67.61 -42.10
CA ALA A 68 -16.76 -68.28 -40.81
C ALA A 68 -16.35 -67.36 -39.64
N GLN A 69 -15.41 -66.44 -39.87
CA GLN A 69 -14.97 -65.45 -38.89
C GLN A 69 -15.84 -64.19 -38.83
N ARG A 70 -16.81 -64.03 -39.75
CA ARG A 70 -17.63 -62.82 -39.87
C ARG A 70 -18.27 -62.39 -38.56
N ALA A 71 -18.88 -63.33 -37.84
CA ALA A 71 -19.56 -63.03 -36.57
C ALA A 71 -18.58 -62.45 -35.53
N ALA A 72 -17.37 -63.02 -35.42
CA ALA A 72 -16.34 -62.52 -34.50
C ALA A 72 -15.82 -61.13 -34.91
N ILE A 73 -15.69 -60.87 -36.21
CA ILE A 73 -15.29 -59.54 -36.73
C ILE A 73 -16.37 -58.50 -36.43
N GLU A 74 -17.64 -58.82 -36.71
CA GLU A 74 -18.76 -57.92 -36.44
C GLU A 74 -18.91 -57.63 -34.95
N GLU A 75 -18.76 -58.65 -34.10
CA GLU A 75 -18.76 -58.50 -32.64
C GLU A 75 -17.60 -57.63 -32.15
N GLY A 76 -16.37 -57.90 -32.59
CA GLY A 76 -15.21 -57.09 -32.24
C GLY A 76 -15.32 -55.63 -32.69
N TYR A 77 -15.92 -55.40 -33.87
CA TYR A 77 -16.17 -54.05 -34.36
C TYR A 77 -17.24 -53.32 -33.54
N ALA A 78 -18.31 -54.02 -33.13
CA ALA A 78 -19.32 -53.46 -32.24
C ALA A 78 -18.70 -53.04 -30.89
N GLN A 79 -17.89 -53.92 -30.28
CA GLN A 79 -17.16 -53.62 -29.04
C GLN A 79 -16.20 -52.43 -29.21
N PHE A 80 -15.49 -52.34 -30.34
CA PHE A 80 -14.63 -51.20 -30.64
C PHE A 80 -15.41 -49.89 -30.74
N ILE A 81 -16.58 -49.88 -31.39
CA ILE A 81 -17.43 -48.69 -31.47
C ILE A 81 -17.87 -48.25 -30.08
N GLU A 82 -18.30 -49.18 -29.23
CA GLU A 82 -18.72 -48.88 -27.86
C GLU A 82 -17.56 -48.33 -27.03
N ALA A 83 -16.39 -48.97 -27.06
CA ALA A 83 -15.19 -48.49 -26.38
C ALA A 83 -14.77 -47.10 -26.87
N LYS A 84 -14.85 -46.85 -28.18
CA LYS A 84 -14.55 -45.54 -28.78
C LYS A 84 -15.53 -44.46 -28.31
N LYS A 85 -16.83 -44.78 -28.19
CA LYS A 85 -17.84 -43.84 -27.64
C LYS A 85 -17.52 -43.49 -26.20
N LEU A 86 -17.22 -44.49 -25.36
CA LEU A 86 -16.85 -44.29 -23.96
C LEU A 86 -15.57 -43.46 -23.82
N SER A 87 -14.54 -43.73 -24.63
CA SER A 87 -13.30 -42.94 -24.64
C SER A 87 -13.57 -41.48 -24.97
N ASN A 88 -14.36 -41.21 -26.01
CA ASN A 88 -14.70 -39.83 -26.39
C ASN A 88 -15.48 -39.12 -25.28
N GLU A 89 -16.38 -39.81 -24.58
CA GLU A 89 -17.11 -39.24 -23.44
C GLU A 89 -16.17 -38.91 -22.27
N LEU A 90 -15.24 -39.80 -21.96
CA LEU A 90 -14.23 -39.58 -20.92
C LEU A 90 -13.32 -38.40 -21.27
N ASP A 91 -12.91 -38.26 -22.53
CA ASP A 91 -12.10 -37.13 -23.00
C ASP A 91 -12.86 -35.80 -22.85
N GLN A 92 -14.16 -35.78 -23.15
CA GLN A 92 -15.01 -34.60 -22.93
C GLN A 92 -15.11 -34.24 -21.45
N LYS A 93 -15.36 -35.24 -20.59
CA LYS A 93 -15.42 -35.04 -19.13
C LYS A 93 -14.08 -34.58 -18.56
N PHE A 94 -12.97 -35.14 -19.04
CA PHE A 94 -11.62 -34.76 -18.62
C PHE A 94 -11.30 -33.30 -18.97
N ARG A 95 -11.65 -32.86 -20.18
CA ARG A 95 -11.52 -31.45 -20.57
C ARG A 95 -12.34 -30.54 -19.66
N LEU A 96 -13.58 -30.92 -19.35
CA LEU A 96 -14.45 -30.16 -18.45
C LEU A 96 -13.89 -30.07 -17.02
N VAL A 97 -13.37 -31.17 -16.47
CA VAL A 97 -12.73 -31.17 -15.15
C VAL A 97 -11.48 -30.30 -15.15
N THR A 98 -10.70 -30.31 -16.23
CA THR A 98 -9.49 -29.49 -16.35
C THR A 98 -9.84 -28.00 -16.35
N THR A 99 -10.84 -27.58 -17.13
CA THR A 99 -11.27 -26.17 -17.17
C THR A 99 -11.89 -25.73 -15.84
N LEU A 100 -12.65 -26.60 -15.16
CA LEU A 100 -13.18 -26.33 -13.82
C LEU A 100 -12.06 -26.21 -12.78
N ASN A 101 -11.03 -27.05 -12.83
CA ASN A 101 -9.88 -26.97 -11.93
C ASN A 101 -9.06 -25.70 -12.15
N GLU A 102 -8.85 -25.29 -13.40
CA GLU A 102 -8.22 -24.00 -13.71
C GLU A 102 -9.05 -22.84 -13.17
N GLY A 103 -10.38 -22.89 -13.34
CA GLY A 103 -11.30 -21.90 -12.77
C GLY A 103 -11.24 -21.85 -11.24
N LYS A 104 -11.24 -23.01 -10.58
CA LYS A 104 -11.08 -23.15 -9.13
C LYS A 104 -9.77 -22.52 -8.66
N HIS A 105 -8.66 -22.86 -9.32
CA HIS A 105 -7.35 -22.32 -8.95
C HIS A 105 -7.28 -20.79 -9.08
N ARG A 106 -7.86 -20.23 -10.16
CA ARG A 106 -7.97 -18.78 -10.33
C ARG A 106 -8.74 -18.13 -9.17
N LEU A 107 -9.89 -18.70 -8.81
CA LEU A 107 -10.70 -18.20 -7.68
C LEU A 107 -9.96 -18.30 -6.35
N GLU A 108 -9.25 -19.41 -6.10
CA GLU A 108 -8.43 -19.58 -4.90
C GLU A 108 -7.33 -18.52 -4.81
N MET A 109 -6.67 -18.22 -5.92
CA MET A 109 -5.65 -17.16 -5.99
C MET A 109 -6.25 -15.77 -5.73
N THR A 110 -7.40 -15.45 -6.33
CA THR A 110 -8.09 -14.18 -6.06
C THR A 110 -8.53 -14.05 -4.61
N ILE A 111 -9.06 -15.13 -4.02
CA ILE A 111 -9.44 -15.16 -2.59
C ILE A 111 -8.21 -14.96 -1.70
N ALA A 112 -7.09 -15.61 -2.01
CA ALA A 112 -5.85 -15.46 -1.26
C ALA A 112 -5.32 -14.02 -1.30
N GLN A 113 -5.35 -13.38 -2.48
CA GLN A 113 -4.97 -11.98 -2.65
C GLN A 113 -5.86 -11.04 -1.84
N ALA A 114 -7.18 -11.16 -1.98
CA ALA A 114 -8.14 -10.34 -1.24
C ALA A 114 -8.00 -10.52 0.28
N ARG A 115 -7.75 -11.75 0.76
CA ARG A 115 -7.44 -12.01 2.18
C ARG A 115 -6.17 -11.29 2.63
N GLN A 116 -5.12 -11.31 1.81
CA GLN A 116 -3.86 -10.65 2.15
C GLN A 116 -4.01 -9.13 2.20
N GLU A 117 -4.77 -8.54 1.28
CA GLU A 117 -5.09 -7.11 1.29
C GLU A 117 -5.87 -6.74 2.55
N LEU A 118 -6.94 -7.49 2.86
CA LEU A 118 -7.73 -7.25 4.06
C LEU A 118 -6.90 -7.34 5.35
N LEU A 119 -5.97 -8.30 5.44
CA LEU A 119 -5.08 -8.43 6.60
C LEU A 119 -4.11 -7.24 6.72
N LYS A 120 -3.61 -6.70 5.60
CA LYS A 120 -2.77 -5.50 5.60
C LYS A 120 -3.55 -4.28 6.09
N ASP A 121 -4.76 -4.09 5.56
CA ASP A 121 -5.63 -2.98 5.96
C ASP A 121 -6.00 -3.08 7.44
N HIS A 122 -6.36 -4.28 7.90
CA HIS A 122 -6.60 -4.54 9.32
C HIS A 122 -5.39 -4.17 10.19
N ALA A 123 -4.18 -4.58 9.79
CA ALA A 123 -2.96 -4.26 10.54
C ALA A 123 -2.63 -2.75 10.53
N LEU A 124 -3.00 -2.01 9.48
CA LEU A 124 -2.86 -0.55 9.43
C LEU A 124 -3.85 0.13 10.38
N VAL A 125 -5.12 -0.25 10.31
CA VAL A 125 -6.17 0.29 11.17
C VAL A 125 -5.89 -0.02 12.64
N GLN A 126 -5.46 -1.25 12.95
CA GLN A 126 -5.12 -1.67 14.31
C GLN A 126 -3.99 -0.82 14.90
N ARG A 127 -2.92 -0.56 14.13
CA ARG A 127 -1.84 0.34 14.57
C ARG A 127 -2.35 1.77 14.81
N GLY A 128 -3.21 2.28 13.94
CA GLY A 128 -3.83 3.59 14.13
C GLY A 128 -4.67 3.66 15.40
N ILE A 129 -5.41 2.60 15.72
CA ILE A 129 -6.17 2.48 16.98
C ILE A 129 -5.20 2.50 18.17
N GLU A 130 -4.14 1.69 18.15
CA GLU A 130 -3.15 1.63 19.23
C GLU A 130 -2.46 2.99 19.48
N GLU A 131 -2.11 3.73 18.41
CA GLU A 131 -1.55 5.07 18.51
C GLU A 131 -2.54 6.09 19.12
N LEU A 132 -3.81 6.02 18.71
CA LEU A 132 -4.88 6.87 19.24
C LEU A 132 -5.18 6.54 20.70
N GLU A 133 -5.22 5.26 21.07
CA GLU A 133 -5.39 4.82 22.45
C GLU A 133 -4.23 5.30 23.33
N ALA A 134 -2.99 5.14 22.87
CA ALA A 134 -1.82 5.63 23.59
C ALA A 134 -1.85 7.16 23.78
N SER A 135 -2.30 7.89 22.76
CA SER A 135 -2.47 9.35 22.84
C SER A 135 -3.59 9.75 23.79
N SER A 136 -4.73 9.05 23.73
CA SER A 136 -5.88 9.23 24.62
C SER A 136 -5.49 8.98 26.09
N GLN A 137 -4.69 7.96 26.37
CA GLN A 137 -4.19 7.68 27.72
C GLN A 137 -3.22 8.75 28.25
N LYS A 138 -2.45 9.42 27.37
CA LYS A 138 -1.55 10.52 27.75
C LYS A 138 -2.28 11.85 27.98
N LEU A 139 -3.42 12.05 27.33
CA LEU A 139 -4.17 13.32 27.35
C LEU A 139 -4.54 13.79 28.78
N PRO A 140 -5.03 12.96 29.71
CA PRO A 140 -5.36 13.39 31.06
C PRO A 140 -4.14 13.89 31.84
N ARG A 141 -2.98 13.24 31.67
CA ARG A 141 -1.73 13.65 32.33
C ARG A 141 -1.31 15.03 31.86
N LEU A 142 -1.28 15.24 30.53
CA LEU A 142 -0.95 16.55 29.94
C LEU A 142 -1.95 17.64 30.35
N LYS A 143 -3.24 17.30 30.43
CA LYS A 143 -4.28 18.24 30.89
C LYS A 143 -4.09 18.63 32.36
N ASN A 144 -3.72 17.68 33.21
CA ASN A 144 -3.40 17.95 34.61
C ASN A 144 -2.14 18.81 34.76
N GLU A 145 -1.08 18.52 34.01
CA GLU A 145 0.14 19.33 33.96
C GLU A 145 -0.17 20.78 33.50
N GLN A 146 -0.97 20.93 32.45
CA GLN A 146 -1.42 22.25 31.98
C GLN A 146 -2.18 23.02 33.07
N GLN A 147 -3.10 22.35 33.79
CA GLN A 147 -3.82 22.98 34.89
C GLN A 147 -2.89 23.39 36.03
N GLN A 148 -1.91 22.55 36.39
CA GLN A 148 -0.91 22.88 37.41
C GLN A 148 -0.08 24.09 37.02
N PHE A 149 0.45 24.13 35.79
CA PHE A 149 1.20 25.29 35.31
C PHE A 149 0.34 26.55 35.27
N GLN A 150 -0.95 26.45 34.91
CA GLN A 150 -1.85 27.60 34.90
C GLN A 150 -2.13 28.15 36.31
N VAL A 151 -2.15 27.29 37.34
CA VAL A 151 -2.25 27.72 38.74
C VAL A 151 -0.95 28.39 39.19
N GLN A 152 0.20 27.81 38.87
CA GLN A 152 1.50 28.40 39.18
C GLN A 152 1.69 29.78 38.53
N LEU A 153 1.25 29.93 37.29
CA LEU A 153 1.35 31.19 36.54
C LEU A 153 0.45 32.28 37.14
N ARG A 154 -0.75 31.91 37.61
CA ARG A 154 -1.61 32.84 38.37
C ARG A 154 -1.00 33.26 39.69
N HIS A 155 -0.41 32.32 40.43
CA HIS A 155 0.27 32.63 41.67
C HIS A 155 1.47 33.56 41.47
N LEU A 156 2.29 33.31 40.44
CA LEU A 156 3.40 34.20 40.08
C LEU A 156 2.93 35.61 39.73
N ALA A 157 1.82 35.76 38.99
CA ALA A 157 1.25 37.05 38.67
C ALA A 157 0.76 37.81 39.93
N GLU A 158 0.17 37.11 40.90
CA GLU A 158 -0.21 37.70 42.20
C GLU A 158 1.02 38.19 42.98
N VAL A 159 2.08 37.38 43.03
CA VAL A 159 3.33 37.75 43.70
C VAL A 159 3.99 38.94 43.01
N GLU A 160 3.99 38.97 41.67
CA GLU A 160 4.52 40.08 40.88
C GLU A 160 3.75 41.39 41.14
N GLU A 161 2.42 41.32 41.24
CA GLU A 161 1.57 42.46 41.57
C GLU A 161 1.83 42.98 43.01
N ILE A 162 2.00 42.08 43.98
CA ILE A 162 2.38 42.44 45.36
C ILE A 162 3.76 43.12 45.37
N LEU A 163 4.73 42.56 44.63
CA LEU A 163 6.06 43.13 44.51
C LEU A 163 6.02 44.52 43.85
N ARG A 164 5.20 44.69 42.81
CA ARG A 164 5.00 45.99 42.15
C ARG A 164 4.48 47.03 43.12
N LYS A 165 3.42 46.72 43.87
CA LYS A 165 2.85 47.61 44.89
C LYS A 165 3.87 47.96 45.98
N LYS A 166 4.66 46.99 46.45
CA LYS A 166 5.74 47.26 47.42
C LYS A 166 6.84 48.17 46.84
N ARG A 167 7.21 47.99 45.58
CA ARG A 167 8.19 48.86 44.89
C ARG A 167 7.64 50.28 44.73
N GLU A 168 6.39 50.42 44.31
CA GLU A 168 5.70 51.72 44.19
C GLU A 168 5.67 52.43 45.55
N GLY A 169 5.23 51.75 46.62
CA GLY A 169 5.20 52.31 47.97
C GLY A 169 6.58 52.68 48.51
N SER A 170 7.61 51.85 48.26
CA SER A 170 8.99 52.18 48.64
C SER A 170 9.52 53.38 47.88
N GLN A 171 9.19 53.52 46.59
CA GLN A 171 9.58 54.68 45.79
C GLN A 171 8.90 55.95 46.30
N GLU A 172 7.61 55.89 46.63
CA GLU A 172 6.87 57.02 47.20
C GLU A 172 7.44 57.45 48.57
N LEU A 173 7.73 56.49 49.44
CA LEU A 173 8.41 56.74 50.72
C LEU A 173 9.78 57.40 50.53
N ARG A 174 10.59 56.94 49.56
CA ARG A 174 11.88 57.58 49.24
C ARG A 174 11.71 59.02 48.78
N THR A 175 10.71 59.31 47.95
CA THR A 175 10.41 60.68 47.51
C THR A 175 9.98 61.55 48.69
N GLN A 176 9.14 61.04 49.59
CA GLN A 176 8.74 61.74 50.81
C GLN A 176 9.93 62.04 51.73
N VAL A 177 10.81 61.05 51.95
CA VAL A 177 12.04 61.23 52.74
C VAL A 177 12.93 62.30 52.10
N SER A 178 13.20 62.23 50.80
CA SER A 178 14.02 63.23 50.10
C SER A 178 13.44 64.64 50.18
N HIS A 179 12.11 64.78 50.12
CA HIS A 179 11.43 66.05 50.28
C HIS A 179 11.56 66.59 51.71
N LEU A 180 11.34 65.74 52.73
CA LEU A 180 11.50 66.11 54.14
C LEU A 180 12.95 66.47 54.48
N GLU A 181 13.94 65.77 53.92
CA GLU A 181 15.36 66.13 54.07
C GLU A 181 15.66 67.49 53.45
N SER A 182 15.16 67.74 52.25
CA SER A 182 15.32 69.06 51.59
C SER A 182 14.68 70.17 52.42
N ASN A 183 13.44 69.97 52.88
CA ASN A 183 12.74 70.94 53.73
C ASN A 183 13.45 71.17 55.06
N LYS A 184 13.99 70.11 55.67
CA LYS A 184 14.82 70.22 56.88
C LYS A 184 16.02 71.13 56.62
N THR A 185 16.77 70.89 55.55
CA THR A 185 17.94 71.73 55.21
C THR A 185 17.55 73.18 54.92
N GLN A 186 16.41 73.41 54.26
CA GLN A 186 15.90 74.76 54.01
C GLN A 186 15.50 75.46 55.31
N LEU A 187 14.75 74.80 56.20
CA LEU A 187 14.34 75.35 57.48
C LEU A 187 15.54 75.65 58.39
N GLU A 188 16.56 74.77 58.41
CA GLU A 188 17.80 75.01 59.14
C GLU A 188 18.52 76.26 58.62
N GLN A 189 18.59 76.44 57.30
CA GLN A 189 19.17 77.62 56.68
C GLN A 189 18.36 78.89 56.98
N GLU A 190 17.04 78.85 56.86
CA GLU A 190 16.16 79.98 57.15
C GLU A 190 16.18 80.38 58.64
N ILE A 191 16.25 79.42 59.56
CA ILE A 191 16.42 79.70 61.00
C ILE A 191 17.76 80.39 61.23
N LYS A 192 18.84 79.89 60.63
CA LYS A 192 20.17 80.51 60.73
C LYS A 192 20.17 81.93 60.19
N GLU A 193 19.55 82.19 59.05
CA GLU A 193 19.40 83.54 58.50
C GLU A 193 18.58 84.47 59.41
N ILE A 194 17.55 83.96 60.09
CA ILE A 194 16.78 84.75 61.07
C ILE A 194 17.61 85.01 62.33
N GLU A 195 18.40 84.04 62.79
CA GLU A 195 19.33 84.20 63.92
C GLU A 195 20.38 85.27 63.60
N GLU A 196 20.99 85.22 62.41
CA GLU A 196 21.91 86.26 61.93
C GLU A 196 21.23 87.64 61.86
N LYS A 197 19.97 87.72 61.39
CA LYS A 197 19.19 88.98 61.37
C LYS A 197 18.86 89.49 62.77
N LEU A 198 18.51 88.60 63.71
CA LEU A 198 18.25 88.94 65.12
C LEU A 198 19.54 89.42 65.82
N ASP A 199 20.67 88.77 65.56
CA ASP A 199 21.97 89.20 66.09
C ASP A 199 22.33 90.60 65.59
N LEU A 200 22.12 90.90 64.31
CA LEU A 200 22.32 92.25 63.76
C LEU A 200 21.42 93.31 64.42
N LEU A 201 20.17 92.95 64.74
CA LEU A 201 19.22 93.83 65.43
C LEU A 201 19.60 94.08 66.90
N LEU A 202 20.19 93.10 67.57
CA LEU A 202 20.61 93.18 68.98
C LEU A 202 21.95 93.89 69.18
N THR A 203 22.84 93.83 68.19
CA THR A 203 24.23 94.32 68.32
C THR A 203 24.41 95.80 67.94
N GLN A 204 23.50 96.39 67.15
CA GLN A 204 23.59 97.81 66.74
C GLN A 204 22.68 98.72 67.58
N SER A 205 23.23 99.81 68.13
CA SER A 205 22.51 100.80 68.93
C SER A 205 22.12 102.04 68.10
N GLY A 206 20.84 102.19 67.78
CA GLY A 206 20.31 103.34 67.04
C GLY A 206 18.77 103.33 66.87
N THR A 207 18.19 104.38 66.28
CA THR A 207 16.74 104.48 65.97
C THR A 207 16.37 104.00 64.56
N LYS A 208 17.36 103.51 63.81
CA LYS A 208 17.25 103.03 62.41
C LYS A 208 17.35 101.51 62.36
N CYS A 209 16.57 100.89 61.48
CA CYS A 209 16.63 99.45 61.25
C CYS A 209 17.92 99.07 60.50
N PRO A 210 18.76 98.17 61.03
CA PRO A 210 20.00 97.75 60.39
C PRO A 210 19.81 96.86 59.15
N LEU A 211 18.59 96.40 58.88
CA LEU A 211 18.27 95.51 57.76
C LEU A 211 17.75 96.26 56.52
N CYS A 212 17.16 97.44 56.70
CA CYS A 212 16.53 98.22 55.62
C CYS A 212 16.72 99.74 55.75
N GLU A 213 17.56 100.18 56.69
CA GLU A 213 17.97 101.57 56.96
C GLU A 213 16.82 102.56 57.27
N THR A 214 15.61 102.06 57.49
CA THR A 214 14.40 102.85 57.76
C THR A 214 14.37 103.34 59.22
N ASP A 215 13.98 104.59 59.45
CA ASP A 215 13.77 105.14 60.80
C ASP A 215 12.49 104.55 61.44
N VAL A 216 12.66 103.67 62.43
CA VAL A 216 11.56 102.91 63.06
C VAL A 216 11.41 103.18 64.57
N GLY A 217 12.37 103.87 65.19
CA GLY A 217 12.36 104.16 66.63
C GLY A 217 12.56 102.91 67.50
N ILE A 218 12.73 103.12 68.81
CA ILE A 218 13.04 102.03 69.77
C ILE A 218 11.89 101.02 69.88
N ASP A 219 10.64 101.50 69.83
CA ASP A 219 9.46 100.63 69.90
C ASP A 219 9.20 99.86 68.59
N GLY A 220 9.55 100.44 67.43
CA GLY A 220 9.49 99.75 66.14
C GLY A 220 10.55 98.64 66.01
N LEU A 221 11.75 98.85 66.58
CA LEU A 221 12.79 97.81 66.67
C LEU A 221 12.34 96.63 67.53
N LYS A 222 11.75 96.88 68.70
CA LYS A 222 11.18 95.82 69.57
C LYS A 222 10.07 95.03 68.88
N LEU A 223 9.23 95.69 68.07
CA LEU A 223 8.18 95.03 67.30
C LEU A 223 8.75 94.11 66.20
N ILE A 224 9.81 94.57 65.52
CA ILE A 224 10.52 93.79 64.49
C ILE A 224 11.25 92.59 65.12
N GLU A 225 11.92 92.80 66.26
CA GLU A 225 12.57 91.74 67.04
C GLU A 225 11.56 90.68 67.51
N ALA A 226 10.42 91.10 68.07
CA ALA A 226 9.34 90.19 68.47
C ALA A 226 8.80 89.40 67.27
N LYS A 227 8.69 90.02 66.09
CA LYS A 227 8.23 89.35 64.86
C LYS A 227 9.23 88.31 64.36
N TYR A 228 10.52 88.62 64.32
CA TYR A 228 11.56 87.66 63.93
C TYR A 228 11.73 86.55 64.97
N THR A 229 11.55 86.84 66.26
CA THR A 229 11.58 85.84 67.33
C THR A 229 10.40 84.87 67.21
N ALA A 230 9.20 85.38 66.91
CA ALA A 230 8.02 84.56 66.64
C ALA A 230 8.18 83.72 65.36
N ASP A 231 8.75 84.29 64.29
CA ASP A 231 9.05 83.58 63.05
C ASP A 231 10.08 82.46 63.27
N ARG A 232 11.15 82.73 64.03
CA ARG A 232 12.15 81.71 64.42
C ARG A 232 11.51 80.57 65.21
N HIS A 233 10.64 80.88 66.17
CA HIS A 233 9.95 79.87 66.96
C HIS A 233 9.03 79.02 66.07
N SER A 234 8.26 79.65 65.19
CA SER A 234 7.39 78.97 64.22
C SER A 234 8.17 78.03 63.29
N LYS A 235 9.31 78.49 62.76
CA LYS A 235 10.18 77.66 61.90
C LYS A 235 10.90 76.56 62.66
N SER A 236 11.30 76.80 63.92
CA SER A 236 11.87 75.77 64.80
C SER A 236 10.85 74.68 65.17
N ASP A 237 9.58 75.05 65.41
CA ASP A 237 8.51 74.07 65.61
C ASP A 237 8.23 73.27 64.34
N SER A 238 8.25 73.93 63.17
CA SER A 238 8.12 73.28 61.85
C SER A 238 9.29 72.34 61.57
N LEU A 239 10.51 72.71 61.95
CA LEU A 239 11.71 71.88 61.83
C LEU A 239 11.60 70.65 62.74
N ARG A 240 11.19 70.83 64.00
CA ARG A 240 10.99 69.73 64.95
C ARG A 240 9.92 68.75 64.44
N SER A 241 8.80 69.26 63.93
CA SER A 241 7.74 68.45 63.31
C SER A 241 8.28 67.66 62.10
N SER A 242 9.02 68.33 61.22
CA SER A 242 9.63 67.71 60.04
C SER A 242 10.67 66.64 60.41
N GLN A 243 11.44 66.85 61.49
CA GLN A 243 12.42 65.88 61.99
C GLN A 243 11.73 64.63 62.57
N THR A 244 10.63 64.79 63.31
CA THR A 244 9.85 63.64 63.81
C THR A 244 9.22 62.84 62.68
N GLU A 245 8.68 63.52 61.67
CA GLU A 245 8.09 62.88 60.49
C GLU A 245 9.16 62.17 59.65
N LEU A 246 10.33 62.79 59.47
CA LEU A 246 11.48 62.19 58.79
C LEU A 246 11.95 60.90 59.49
N ALA A 247 12.09 60.94 60.82
CA ALA A 247 12.52 59.76 61.60
C ALA A 247 11.53 58.61 61.44
N HIS A 248 10.23 58.89 61.50
CA HIS A 248 9.18 57.90 61.28
C HIS A 248 9.22 57.31 59.86
N LYS A 249 9.34 58.17 58.84
CA LYS A 249 9.40 57.75 57.43
C LYS A 249 10.68 56.98 57.08
N LYS A 250 11.80 57.24 57.75
CA LYS A 250 13.02 56.43 57.63
C LYS A 250 12.86 55.04 58.23
N THR A 251 12.19 54.91 59.38
CA THR A 251 11.88 53.59 59.96
C THR A 251 10.88 52.77 59.16
N GLU A 252 9.98 53.41 58.38
CA GLU A 252 9.10 52.70 57.42
C GLU A 252 9.83 52.20 56.17
N LEU A 253 11.05 52.69 55.91
CA LEU A 253 11.84 52.36 54.72
C LEU A 253 12.84 51.21 54.96
N GLU A 254 13.27 51.02 56.21
CA GLU A 254 14.18 49.94 56.67
C GLU A 254 13.46 48.59 56.84
#